data_AF-A0A6A4ITF8-F1
#
_entry.id   AF-A0A6A4ITF8-F1
#
_cell.length_a   1.000
_cell.length_b   1.000
_cell.length_c   1.000
_cell.angle_alpha   90.00
_cell.angle_beta   90.00
_cell.angle_gamma   90.00
#
_symmetry.space_group_name_H-M   'P 1'
#
loop_
_entity.id
_entity.type
_entity.pdbx_description
1 polymer ?
#
loop_
_entity_poly.entity_id
_entity_poly.type
_entity_poly.pdbx_seq_one_letter_code
_entity_poly.pdbx_strand_id
1 'polypeptide(L)'
;PWTIRPFDEPEIASADQATQQRMREFNIRLSSERIRVEHAFGKLKGRFPSLKEMGCHKKVQEIYKVIEALMILHNVCIDYGDVPEHIFDFDPTDNAIPVEVTAGDIHFGLVDINQEANVPLYETDQWIKEEGQRKRDIIFNDLFPA
;
A
#
# COMPACT_ATOMS: atom_id res chain seq x y z
N PRO A 1 10.24 -2.07 7.89
CA PRO A 1 10.19 -1.73 6.45
C PRO A 1 9.91 -0.24 6.22
N TRP A 2 10.61 0.40 5.28
CA TRP A 2 10.41 1.81 4.92
C TRP A 2 9.36 1.96 3.80
N THR A 3 8.74 3.14 3.70
CA THR A 3 7.74 3.48 2.67
C THR A 3 8.10 4.78 1.97
N ILE A 4 7.81 4.85 0.67
CA ILE A 4 7.92 6.09 -0.10
C ILE A 4 6.74 6.98 0.28
N ARG A 5 7.03 8.22 0.69
CA ARG A 5 6.01 9.22 1.00
C ARG A 5 5.94 10.28 -0.10
N PRO A 6 4.77 10.90 -0.29
CA PRO A 6 4.69 12.12 -1.10
C PRO A 6 5.58 13.22 -0.51
N PHE A 7 5.78 14.30 -1.27
CA PHE A 7 6.29 15.55 -0.74
C PHE A 7 5.18 16.30 0.01
N ASP A 8 5.53 16.83 1.18
CA ASP A 8 4.60 17.60 2.01
C ASP A 8 4.53 19.05 1.53
N GLU A 9 3.46 19.78 1.84
CA GLU A 9 3.28 21.16 1.38
C GLU A 9 4.44 22.11 1.78
N PRO A 10 5.04 22.02 3.00
CA PRO A 10 6.22 22.81 3.33
C PRO A 10 7.45 22.49 2.47
N GLU A 11 7.67 21.21 2.13
CA GLU A 11 8.78 20.80 1.25
C GLU A 11 8.59 21.42 -0.14
N ILE A 12 7.37 21.34 -0.68
CA ILE A 12 7.02 21.92 -1.98
C ILE A 12 7.20 23.44 -1.94
N ALA A 13 6.63 24.13 -0.96
CA ALA A 13 6.69 25.58 -0.85
C ALA A 13 8.13 26.14 -0.75
N SER A 14 9.07 25.33 -0.23
CA SER A 14 10.48 25.71 -0.11
C SER A 14 11.29 25.62 -1.42
N ALA A 15 10.79 24.94 -2.44
CA ALA A 15 11.50 24.68 -3.69
C ALA A 15 11.29 25.81 -4.73
N ASP A 16 12.12 25.86 -5.77
CA ASP A 16 11.90 26.74 -6.92
C ASP A 16 10.67 26.31 -7.72
N GLN A 17 10.13 27.20 -8.56
CA GLN A 17 8.88 26.97 -9.28
C GLN A 17 8.91 25.72 -10.20
N ALA A 18 10.05 25.42 -10.83
CA ALA A 18 10.16 24.25 -11.69
C ALA A 18 10.20 22.96 -10.87
N THR A 19 10.93 22.96 -9.75
CA THR A 19 10.95 21.82 -8.82
C THR A 19 9.60 21.61 -8.14
N GLN A 20 8.87 22.67 -7.78
CA GLN A 20 7.50 22.58 -7.25
C GLN A 20 6.57 21.80 -8.18
N GLN A 21 6.60 22.13 -9.47
CA GLN A 21 5.78 21.46 -10.47
C GLN A 21 6.12 19.96 -10.55
N ARG A 22 7.42 19.63 -10.62
CA ARG A 22 7.90 18.24 -10.63
C ARG A 22 7.44 17.48 -9.37
N MET A 23 7.55 18.08 -8.19
CA MET A 23 7.13 17.45 -6.93
C MET A 23 5.62 17.16 -6.91
N ARG A 24 4.79 18.06 -7.44
CA ARG A 24 3.34 17.85 -7.56
C ARG A 24 3.02 16.73 -8.54
N GLU A 25 3.68 16.68 -9.69
CA GLU A 25 3.54 15.59 -10.67
C GLU A 25 3.96 14.23 -10.10
N PHE A 26 5.04 14.20 -9.33
CA PHE A 26 5.46 13.02 -8.58
C PHE A 26 4.38 12.55 -7.60
N ASN A 27 3.81 13.45 -6.80
CA ASN A 27 2.74 13.11 -5.85
C ASN A 27 1.51 12.55 -6.58
N ILE A 28 1.11 13.14 -7.70
CA ILE A 28 0.01 12.64 -8.54
C ILE A 28 0.30 11.22 -9.04
N ARG A 29 1.52 10.99 -9.54
CA ARG A 29 1.95 9.68 -10.04
C ARG A 29 1.97 8.62 -8.94
N LEU A 30 2.53 8.96 -7.77
CA LEU A 30 2.58 8.09 -6.60
C LEU A 30 1.17 7.70 -6.13
N SER A 31 0.28 8.69 -5.98
CA SER A 31 -1.12 8.44 -5.59
C SER A 31 -1.85 7.57 -6.62
N SER A 32 -1.63 7.80 -7.92
CA SER A 32 -2.22 6.98 -8.99
C SER A 32 -1.80 5.50 -8.90
N GLU A 33 -0.51 5.23 -8.66
CA GLU A 33 -0.03 3.86 -8.48
C GLU A 33 -0.56 3.21 -7.20
N ARG A 34 -0.64 3.97 -6.09
CA ARG A 34 -1.25 3.49 -4.84
C ARG A 34 -2.70 3.09 -5.02
N ILE A 35 -3.51 3.90 -5.71
CA ILE A 35 -4.91 3.60 -6.00
C ILE A 35 -5.02 2.27 -6.77
N ARG A 36 -4.14 2.01 -7.75
CA ARG A 36 -4.13 0.74 -8.50
C ARG A 36 -3.83 -0.46 -7.61
N VAL A 37 -2.83 -0.33 -6.74
CA VAL A 37 -2.44 -1.38 -5.79
C VAL A 37 -3.56 -1.64 -4.79
N GLU A 38 -4.12 -0.59 -4.19
CA GLU A 38 -5.22 -0.67 -3.23
C GLU A 38 -6.45 -1.31 -3.87
N HIS A 39 -6.78 -0.96 -5.12
CA HIS A 39 -7.88 -1.57 -5.87
C HIS A 39 -7.64 -3.07 -6.15
N ALA A 40 -6.42 -3.46 -6.52
CA ALA A 40 -6.08 -4.87 -6.72
C ALA A 40 -6.25 -5.68 -5.42
N PHE A 41 -5.78 -5.14 -4.29
CA PHE A 41 -5.96 -5.79 -2.99
C PHE A 41 -7.41 -5.76 -2.49
N GLY A 42 -8.20 -4.73 -2.81
CA GLY A 42 -9.63 -4.67 -2.54
C GLY A 42 -10.36 -5.83 -3.23
N LYS A 43 -10.15 -5.98 -4.54
CA LYS A 43 -10.70 -7.12 -5.30
C LYS A 43 -10.25 -8.48 -4.77
N LEU A 44 -8.99 -8.60 -4.35
CA LEU A 44 -8.47 -9.83 -3.77
C LEU A 44 -9.19 -10.18 -2.46
N LYS A 45 -9.40 -9.19 -1.58
CA LYS A 45 -10.11 -9.36 -0.30
C LYS A 45 -11.60 -9.66 -0.50
N GLY A 46 -12.27 -8.99 -1.42
CA GLY A 46 -13.67 -9.25 -1.74
C GLY A 46 -13.89 -10.64 -2.32
N ARG A 47 -12.93 -11.14 -3.12
CA ARG A 47 -12.98 -12.51 -3.66
C ARG A 47 -12.63 -13.57 -2.62
N PHE A 48 -11.72 -13.30 -1.69
CA PHE A 48 -11.28 -14.26 -0.69
C PHE A 48 -11.58 -13.76 0.72
N PRO A 49 -12.83 -13.91 1.21
CA PRO A 49 -13.22 -13.51 2.57
C PRO A 49 -12.32 -14.07 3.67
N SER A 50 -11.67 -15.22 3.42
CA SER A 50 -10.65 -15.79 4.31
C SER A 50 -9.50 -14.83 4.64
N LEU A 51 -9.24 -13.82 3.82
CA LEU A 51 -8.26 -12.76 4.10
C LEU A 51 -8.72 -11.77 5.18
N LYS A 52 -10.04 -11.60 5.37
CA LYS A 52 -10.60 -10.77 6.44
C LYS A 52 -10.57 -11.49 7.79
N GLU A 53 -10.82 -12.80 7.74
CA GLU A 53 -10.78 -13.70 8.90
C GLU A 53 -9.36 -14.15 9.27
N MET A 54 -8.37 -13.71 8.48
CA MET A 54 -6.97 -14.00 8.68
C MET A 54 -6.46 -13.22 9.91
N GLY A 55 -6.52 -13.86 11.08
CA GLY A 55 -6.03 -13.28 12.33
C GLY A 55 -4.52 -12.98 12.33
N CYS A 56 -3.98 -12.56 13.47
CA CYS A 56 -2.56 -12.24 13.60
C CYS A 56 -1.69 -13.49 13.36
N HIS A 57 -0.87 -13.49 12.30
CA HIS A 57 0.12 -14.54 12.07
C HIS A 57 1.43 -14.24 12.79
N LYS A 58 1.99 -15.26 13.44
CA LYS A 58 3.30 -15.18 14.11
C LYS A 58 4.46 -14.98 13.13
N LYS A 59 4.28 -15.33 11.86
CA LYS A 59 5.30 -15.22 10.82
C LYS A 59 4.73 -14.50 9.61
N VAL A 60 5.10 -13.23 9.44
CA VAL A 60 4.68 -12.39 8.31
C VAL A 60 5.02 -13.03 6.95
N GLN A 61 6.11 -13.79 6.88
CA GLN A 61 6.51 -14.50 5.66
C GLN A 61 5.50 -15.57 5.20
N GLU A 62 4.74 -16.15 6.12
CA GLU A 62 3.69 -17.12 5.77
C GLU A 62 2.49 -16.39 5.13
N ILE A 63 2.15 -15.19 5.62
CA ILE A 63 1.11 -14.35 5.00
C ILE A 63 1.48 -14.03 3.55
N TYR A 64 2.73 -13.63 3.27
CA TYR A 64 3.13 -13.29 1.91
C TYR A 64 2.94 -14.45 0.93
N LYS A 65 3.25 -15.69 1.34
CA LYS A 65 3.01 -16.87 0.51
C LYS A 65 1.53 -17.12 0.25
N VAL A 66 0.68 -16.89 1.25
CA VAL A 66 -0.77 -17.03 1.08
C VAL A 66 -1.29 -15.97 0.12
N ILE A 67 -0.90 -14.70 0.29
CA ILE A 67 -1.28 -13.62 -0.62
C ILE A 67 -0.84 -13.91 -2.04
N GLU A 68 0.40 -14.37 -2.24
CA GLU A 68 0.94 -14.74 -3.55
C GLU A 68 0.12 -15.87 -4.21
N ALA A 69 -0.17 -16.94 -3.47
CA ALA A 69 -1.01 -18.04 -3.97
C ALA A 69 -2.42 -17.56 -4.35
N LEU A 70 -3.01 -16.67 -3.56
CA LEU A 70 -4.33 -16.09 -3.84
C LEU A 70 -4.31 -15.16 -5.05
N MET A 71 -3.24 -14.39 -5.29
CA MET A 71 -3.09 -13.59 -6.52
C MET A 71 -3.05 -14.48 -7.76
N ILE A 72 -2.33 -15.61 -7.71
CA ILE A 72 -2.30 -16.58 -8.81
C ILE A 72 -3.70 -17.15 -9.04
N LEU A 73 -4.37 -17.60 -7.98
CA LEU A 73 -5.73 -18.13 -8.08
C LEU A 73 -6.74 -17.10 -8.59
N HIS A 74 -6.61 -15.84 -8.18
CA HIS A 74 -7.44 -14.73 -8.66
C HIS A 74 -7.36 -14.58 -10.18
N ASN A 75 -6.14 -14.62 -10.73
CA ASN A 75 -5.94 -14.53 -12.17
C ASN A 75 -6.54 -15.73 -12.90
N VAL A 76 -6.36 -16.94 -12.35
CA VAL A 76 -7.00 -18.15 -12.89
C VAL A 76 -8.53 -17.98 -12.91
N CYS A 77 -9.15 -17.52 -11.83
CA CYS A 77 -10.59 -17.26 -11.79
C CYS A 77 -11.03 -16.25 -12.88
N ILE A 78 -10.27 -15.17 -13.09
CA ILE A 78 -10.55 -14.20 -14.17
C ILE A 78 -10.52 -14.89 -15.55
N ASP A 79 -9.50 -15.70 -15.82
CA ASP A 79 -9.33 -16.38 -17.10
C ASP A 79 -10.47 -17.36 -17.39
N TYR A 80 -11.04 -17.99 -16.35
CA TYR A 80 -12.21 -18.87 -16.45
C TYR A 80 -13.55 -18.12 -16.45
N GLY A 81 -13.56 -16.78 -16.38
CA GLY A 81 -14.77 -15.97 -16.33
C GLY A 81 -15.54 -16.10 -15.01
N ASP A 82 -14.87 -16.51 -13.93
CA ASP A 82 -15.47 -16.59 -12.61
C ASP A 82 -15.64 -15.19 -12.00
N VAL A 83 -16.87 -14.90 -11.57
CA VAL A 83 -17.27 -13.57 -11.10
C VAL A 83 -17.46 -13.58 -9.57
N PRO A 84 -16.79 -12.68 -8.81
CA PRO A 84 -16.87 -12.64 -7.35
C PRO A 84 -18.29 -12.48 -6.80
N GLU A 85 -19.18 -11.88 -7.57
CA GLU A 85 -20.58 -11.62 -7.21
C GLU A 85 -21.39 -12.91 -6.97
N HIS A 86 -20.89 -14.06 -7.41
CA HIS A 86 -21.50 -15.36 -7.14
C HIS A 86 -21.04 -16.00 -5.82
N ILE A 87 -20.08 -15.38 -5.12
CA ILE A 87 -19.59 -15.87 -3.83
C ILE A 87 -20.65 -15.58 -2.76
N PHE A 88 -20.90 -16.55 -1.89
CA PHE A 88 -21.81 -16.39 -0.76
C PHE A 88 -21.31 -15.27 0.17
N ASP A 89 -22.22 -14.39 0.61
CA ASP A 89 -21.92 -13.18 1.37
C ASP A 89 -20.93 -12.22 0.69
N PHE A 90 -20.92 -12.18 -0.66
CA PHE A 90 -20.16 -11.17 -1.39
C PHE A 90 -20.64 -9.76 -1.03
N ASP A 91 -19.71 -8.93 -0.52
CA ASP A 91 -19.95 -7.54 -0.20
C ASP A 91 -19.46 -6.64 -1.35
N PRO A 92 -20.35 -5.95 -2.07
CA PRO A 92 -19.96 -5.06 -3.16
C PRO A 92 -19.09 -3.88 -2.69
N THR A 93 -19.10 -3.54 -1.40
CA THR A 93 -18.24 -2.50 -0.83
C THR A 93 -16.78 -2.93 -0.71
N ASP A 94 -16.47 -4.23 -0.73
CA ASP A 94 -15.08 -4.71 -0.77
C ASP A 94 -14.38 -4.40 -2.09
N ASN A 95 -15.18 -4.28 -3.15
CA ASN A 95 -14.73 -3.84 -4.46
C ASN A 95 -14.78 -2.31 -4.61
N ALA A 96 -15.36 -1.59 -3.64
CA ALA A 96 -15.46 -0.14 -3.68
C ALA A 96 -14.12 0.50 -3.24
N ILE A 97 -13.79 1.61 -3.89
CA ILE A 97 -12.66 2.45 -3.50
C ILE A 97 -13.01 3.07 -2.14
N PRO A 98 -12.18 2.93 -1.09
CA PRO A 98 -12.33 3.75 0.10
C PRO A 98 -12.25 5.22 -0.34
N VAL A 99 -13.35 5.95 -0.17
CA VAL A 99 -13.39 7.41 -0.36
C VAL A 99 -12.21 7.99 0.41
N GLU A 100 -11.41 8.84 -0.25
CA GLU A 100 -10.15 9.45 0.24
C GLU A 100 -9.92 9.24 1.73
N VAL A 101 -9.18 8.18 2.07
CA VAL A 101 -8.77 7.94 3.45
C VAL A 101 -7.74 9.01 3.76
N THR A 102 -8.13 10.05 4.50
CA THR A 102 -7.14 10.95 5.08
C THR A 102 -6.19 10.10 5.92
N ALA A 103 -4.93 10.50 6.08
CA ALA A 103 -3.92 9.70 6.78
C ALA A 103 -4.32 9.28 8.22
N GLY A 104 -5.40 9.85 8.78
CA GLY A 104 -5.99 9.49 10.07
C GLY A 104 -7.10 8.43 10.05
N ASP A 105 -7.66 8.06 8.91
CA ASP A 105 -8.88 7.22 8.84
C ASP A 105 -8.58 5.72 8.59
N ILE A 106 -7.30 5.32 8.50
CA ILE A 106 -6.92 3.90 8.52
C ILE A 106 -6.99 3.41 9.97
N HIS A 107 -8.20 3.13 10.46
CA HIS A 107 -8.34 2.32 11.66
C HIS A 107 -8.19 0.84 11.28
N PHE A 108 -6.97 0.44 10.88
CA PHE A 108 -6.57 -0.95 11.07
C PHE A 108 -6.75 -1.21 12.55
N GLY A 109 -7.52 -2.24 12.93
CA GLY A 109 -7.69 -2.60 14.33
C GLY A 109 -6.31 -2.69 14.98
N LEU A 110 -5.96 -1.67 15.76
CA LEU A 110 -4.72 -1.62 16.52
C LEU A 110 -4.89 -2.64 17.64
N VAL A 111 -4.68 -3.92 17.32
CA VAL A 111 -4.38 -4.90 18.33
C VAL A 111 -2.98 -4.58 18.77
N ASP A 112 -2.85 -4.11 20.01
CA ASP A 112 -1.58 -3.84 20.67
C ASP A 112 -0.75 -5.12 20.71
N ILE A 113 0.07 -5.32 19.67
CA ILE A 113 0.97 -6.45 19.55
C ILE A 113 2.13 -6.11 20.48
N ASN A 114 2.00 -6.51 21.74
CA ASN A 114 3.08 -6.55 22.74
C ASN A 114 4.17 -7.59 22.36
N GLN A 115 4.47 -7.74 21.08
CA GLN A 115 5.64 -8.43 20.57
C GLN A 115 6.55 -7.37 20.00
N GLU A 116 7.70 -7.17 20.66
CA GLU A 116 8.82 -6.40 20.09
C GLU A 116 9.03 -6.88 18.66
N ALA A 117 8.70 -6.03 17.69
CA ALA A 117 9.01 -6.32 16.31
C ALA A 117 10.52 -6.60 16.27
N ASN A 118 10.93 -7.75 15.72
CA ASN A 118 12.34 -8.10 15.55
C ASN A 118 12.92 -7.23 14.44
N VAL A 119 13.08 -5.95 14.76
CA VAL A 119 13.71 -4.92 13.95
C VAL A 119 15.20 -5.14 14.15
N PRO A 120 15.97 -5.49 13.12
CA PRO A 120 17.42 -5.58 13.23
C PRO A 120 17.96 -4.32 13.89
N LEU A 121 18.94 -4.44 14.81
CA LEU A 121 19.43 -3.33 15.66
C LEU A 121 19.83 -2.05 14.88
N TYR A 122 20.10 -2.15 13.58
CA TYR A 122 20.43 -1.04 12.70
C TYR A 122 19.21 -0.33 12.06
N GLU A 123 18.03 -0.96 12.02
CA GLU A 123 16.80 -0.42 11.44
C GLU A 123 16.04 0.45 12.46
N THR A 124 16.68 1.49 12.98
CA THR A 124 15.97 2.46 13.85
C THR A 124 14.83 3.16 13.07
N ASP A 125 13.82 3.68 13.76
CA ASP A 125 12.75 4.47 13.13
C ASP A 125 13.28 5.64 12.30
N GLN A 126 14.38 6.23 12.76
CA GLN A 126 15.08 7.28 12.04
C GLN A 126 15.69 6.75 10.74
N TRP A 127 16.41 5.62 10.81
CA TRP A 127 16.98 4.97 9.65
C TRP A 127 15.92 4.60 8.60
N ILE A 128 14.77 4.09 9.03
CA ILE A 128 13.64 3.75 8.14
C ILE A 128 13.11 5.00 7.42
N LYS A 129 12.99 6.13 8.11
CA LYS A 129 12.54 7.40 7.52
C LYS A 129 13.55 7.94 6.51
N GLU A 130 14.83 7.93 6.86
CA GLU A 130 15.92 8.41 6.00
C GLU A 130 16.04 7.56 4.73
N GLU A 131 15.97 6.23 4.85
CA GLU A 131 16.03 5.34 3.68
C GLU A 131 14.80 5.51 2.77
N GLY A 132 13.61 5.72 3.35
CA GLY A 132 12.41 6.02 2.58
C GLY A 132 12.51 7.34 1.78
N GLN A 133 13.07 8.39 2.40
CA GLN A 133 13.34 9.66 1.72
C GLN A 133 14.38 9.51 0.62
N ARG A 134 15.49 8.83 0.91
CA ARG A 134 16.54 8.57 -0.08
C ARG A 134 15.99 7.86 -1.32
N LYS A 135 15.12 6.88 -1.12
CA LYS A 135 14.47 6.14 -2.21
C LYS A 135 13.49 7.01 -2.99
N ARG A 136 12.69 7.84 -2.31
CA ARG A 136 11.82 8.85 -2.93
C ARG A 136 12.64 9.75 -3.86
N ASP A 137 13.76 10.29 -3.38
CA ASP A 137 14.54 11.27 -4.13
C ASP A 137 15.23 10.66 -5.35
N ILE A 138 15.66 9.39 -5.28
CA ILE A 138 16.17 8.66 -6.44
C ILE A 138 15.09 8.51 -7.52
N ILE A 139 13.91 8.03 -7.15
CA ILE A 139 12.80 7.83 -8.09
C ILE A 139 12.32 9.16 -8.65
N PHE A 140 12.25 10.19 -7.81
CA PHE A 140 11.87 11.53 -8.21
C PHE A 140 12.79 12.09 -9.30
N ASN A 141 14.12 12.02 -9.09
CA ASN A 141 15.09 12.54 -10.05
C ASN A 141 15.18 11.71 -11.33
N ASP A 142 14.92 10.40 -11.26
CA ASP A 142 14.90 9.52 -12.43
C ASP A 142 13.66 9.74 -13.31
N LEU A 143 12.47 9.79 -12.70
CA LEU A 143 11.19 9.88 -13.43
C LEU A 143 10.78 11.31 -13.79
N PHE A 144 11.25 12.30 -13.03
CA PHE A 144 10.93 13.71 -13.22
C PHE A 144 12.23 14.51 -13.24
N PRO A 145 13.06 14.43 -14.29
CA PRO A 145 14.32 15.17 -14.37
C PRO A 145 14.09 16.69 -14.41
N ALA A 146 15.13 17.45 -14.06
CA ALA A 146 15.13 18.92 -14.04
C ALA A 146 15.18 19.53 -15.46
#